data_AF-A0A496B4P4-F1
#
_entry.id   AF-A0A496B4P4-F1
#
_cell.length_a   1.000
_cell.length_b   1.000
_cell.length_c   1.000
_cell.angle_alpha   90.00
_cell.angle_beta   90.00
_cell.angle_gamma   90.00
#
_symmetry.space_group_name_H-M   'P 1'
#
loop_
_entity.id
_entity.type
_entity.pdbx_description
1 polymer ?
#
loop_
_entity_poly.entity_id
_entity_poly.type
_entity_poly.pdbx_seq_one_letter_code
_entity_poly.pdbx_strand_id
1 'polypeptide(L)'
;MPEGHVIISSEVTLETYEGLTNEIMWSKKIPIPPFSVSPKAIQRGRRNNFDQITWQELMKVDNKFYSDMGRAFESQYDKILSQIYTYLDPREMEIVKNQAMELRSRKVF
;
A
#
# COMPACT_ATOMS: atom_id res chain seq x y z
N MET A 1 1.05 -30.12 4.07
CA MET A 1 1.96 -29.28 3.27
C MET A 1 2.22 -28.03 4.08
N PRO A 2 3.47 -27.51 4.16
CA PRO A 2 3.73 -26.26 4.86
C PRO A 2 2.92 -25.14 4.21
N GLU A 3 2.25 -24.34 5.03
CA GLU A 3 1.56 -23.15 4.56
C GLU A 3 2.61 -22.13 4.13
N GLY A 4 2.50 -21.63 2.90
CA GLY A 4 3.33 -20.52 2.45
C GLY A 4 2.89 -19.27 3.19
N HIS A 5 3.83 -18.55 3.79
CA HIS A 5 3.57 -17.23 4.36
C HIS A 5 4.19 -16.16 3.44
N VAL A 6 3.40 -15.17 3.08
CA VAL A 6 3.86 -13.96 2.40
C VAL A 6 3.98 -12.88 3.47
N ILE A 7 5.18 -12.30 3.62
CA ILE A 7 5.41 -11.15 4.49
C ILE A 7 5.38 -9.91 3.60
N ILE A 8 4.50 -8.98 3.91
CA ILE A 8 4.36 -7.72 3.20
C ILE A 8 5.06 -6.64 4.03
N SER A 9 6.04 -5.98 3.43
CA SER A 9 6.74 -4.82 3.99
C SER A 9 6.58 -3.66 3.02
N SER A 10 6.13 -2.50 3.50
CA SER A 10 5.86 -1.34 2.64
C SER A 10 6.08 -0.02 3.36
N GLU A 11 6.25 1.03 2.57
CA GLU A 11 6.32 2.42 3.02
C GLU A 11 5.29 3.22 2.23
N VAL A 12 4.64 4.18 2.89
CA VAL A 12 3.77 5.16 2.25
C VAL A 12 4.49 6.50 2.26
N THR A 13 4.59 7.14 1.10
CA THR A 13 5.06 8.52 0.99
C THR A 13 3.86 9.45 0.90
N LEU A 14 3.76 10.39 1.82
CA LEU A 14 2.81 11.50 1.73
C LEU A 14 3.54 12.72 1.20
N GLU A 15 2.97 13.36 0.19
CA GLU A 15 3.53 14.56 -0.42
C GLU A 15 2.45 15.62 -0.54
N THR A 16 2.81 16.85 -0.20
CA THR A 16 1.96 18.02 -0.39
C THR A 16 2.61 18.93 -1.42
N TYR A 17 1.79 19.40 -2.35
CA TYR A 17 2.21 20.22 -3.47
C TYR A 17 1.54 21.59 -3.41
N GLU A 18 2.25 22.64 -3.82
CA GLU A 18 1.61 23.91 -4.14
C GLU A 18 0.93 23.80 -5.51
N GLY A 19 -0.36 24.12 -5.59
CA GLY A 19 -1.20 23.73 -6.71
C GLY A 19 -0.92 24.45 -8.04
N LEU A 20 -0.26 25.61 -8.05
CA LEU A 20 0.03 26.35 -9.29
C LEU A 20 1.43 26.09 -9.82
N THR A 21 2.40 26.00 -8.93
CA THR A 21 3.82 25.77 -9.23
C THR A 21 4.14 24.28 -9.30
N ASN A 22 3.27 23.40 -8.77
CA ASN A 22 3.50 21.97 -8.60
C ASN A 22 4.76 21.64 -7.80
N GLU A 23 5.23 22.57 -6.97
CA GLU A 23 6.41 22.34 -6.14
C GLU A 23 6.05 21.53 -4.90
N ILE A 24 6.89 20.54 -4.59
CA ILE A 24 6.77 19.73 -3.39
C ILE A 24 7.07 20.64 -2.20
N MET A 25 6.07 20.86 -1.36
CA MET A 25 6.19 21.68 -0.16
C MET A 25 6.57 20.85 1.06
N TRP A 26 6.17 19.58 1.04
CA TRP A 26 6.35 18.68 2.17
C TRP A 26 6.31 17.24 1.69
N SER A 27 7.20 16.40 2.22
CA SER A 27 7.25 14.97 1.93
C SER A 27 7.59 14.20 3.20
N LYS A 28 6.83 13.15 3.49
CA LYS A 28 7.03 12.32 4.67
C LYS A 28 6.87 10.85 4.34
N LYS A 29 7.86 10.06 4.76
CA LYS A 29 7.90 8.62 4.59
C LYS A 29 7.38 7.94 5.85
N ILE A 30 6.37 7.11 5.68
CA ILE A 30 5.64 6.45 6.77
C ILE A 30 5.83 4.94 6.61
N PRO A 31 6.63 4.31 7.50
CA PRO A 31 6.85 2.87 7.42
C PRO A 31 5.58 2.15 7.88
N ILE A 32 5.05 1.23 7.06
CA ILE A 32 3.91 0.41 7.46
C ILE A 32 4.44 -0.85 8.16
N PRO A 33 3.98 -1.15 9.40
CA PRO A 33 4.37 -2.36 10.09
C PRO A 33 4.14 -3.59 9.21
N PRO A 34 5.13 -4.49 9.10
CA PRO A 34 4.99 -5.64 8.24
C PRO A 34 3.87 -6.55 8.75
N PHE A 35 3.11 -7.12 7.83
CA PHE A 35 2.06 -8.07 8.15
C PHE A 35 2.15 -9.30 7.25
N SER A 36 1.67 -10.42 7.77
CA SER A 36 1.75 -11.72 7.10
C SER A 36 0.40 -12.10 6.51
N VAL A 37 0.45 -12.59 5.29
CA VAL A 37 -0.67 -13.24 4.62
C VAL A 37 -0.33 -14.71 4.49
N SER A 38 -1.26 -15.57 4.86
CA SER A 38 -1.17 -17.00 4.57
C SER A 38 -2.16 -17.29 3.45
N PRO A 39 -1.75 -17.20 2.16
CA PRO A 39 -2.62 -17.58 1.06
C PRO A 39 -3.08 -19.01 1.33
N LYS A 40 -4.39 -19.25 1.34
CA LYS A 40 -4.88 -20.59 1.68
C LYS A 40 -4.25 -21.57 0.70
N ALA A 41 -3.52 -22.56 1.22
CA ALA A 41 -2.87 -23.57 0.40
C ALA A 41 -3.89 -24.10 -0.61
N ILE A 42 -3.51 -24.08 -1.88
CA ILE A 42 -4.27 -24.82 -2.88
C ILE A 42 -4.20 -26.26 -2.39
N GLN A 43 -5.33 -26.83 -2.00
CA GLN A 43 -5.40 -28.27 -1.84
C GLN A 43 -5.12 -28.82 -3.23
N ARG A 44 -3.85 -29.12 -3.52
CA ARG A 44 -3.49 -29.99 -4.63
C ARG A 44 -4.18 -31.30 -4.26
N GLY A 45 -5.37 -31.51 -4.81
CA GLY A 45 -5.99 -32.82 -4.79
C GLY A 45 -4.90 -33.80 -5.22
N ARG A 46 -4.71 -34.87 -4.45
CA ARG A 46 -3.71 -35.91 -4.72
C ARG A 46 -3.90 -36.42 -6.15
N ARG A 47 -3.26 -35.80 -7.14
CA ARG A 47 -3.11 -36.32 -8.48
C ARG A 47 -1.62 -36.52 -8.66
N ASN A 48 -1.23 -37.80 -8.67
CA ASN A 48 0.14 -38.28 -8.80
C ASN A 48 0.80 -37.96 -10.16
N ASN A 49 0.20 -37.10 -10.99
CA ASN A 49 0.68 -36.81 -12.33
C ASN A 49 0.94 -35.31 -12.43
N PHE A 50 2.21 -34.94 -12.46
CA PHE A 50 2.69 -33.56 -12.65
C PHE A 50 2.38 -33.00 -14.06
N ASP A 51 1.77 -33.79 -14.96
CA ASP A 51 1.67 -33.48 -16.39
C ASP A 51 0.37 -32.79 -16.84
N GLN A 52 -0.57 -32.47 -15.94
CA GLN A 52 -1.86 -31.89 -16.34
C GLN A 52 -2.33 -30.74 -15.44
N ILE A 53 -1.47 -29.76 -15.18
CA ILE A 53 -1.96 -28.48 -14.69
C ILE A 53 -2.57 -27.76 -15.90
N THR A 54 -3.89 -27.63 -15.93
CA THR A 54 -4.58 -26.87 -16.98
C THR A 54 -4.40 -25.36 -16.78
N TRP A 55 -4.38 -24.59 -17.88
CA TRP A 55 -4.36 -23.12 -17.81
C TRP A 55 -5.47 -22.52 -16.93
N GLN A 56 -6.63 -23.18 -16.89
CA GLN A 56 -7.76 -22.78 -16.07
C GLN A 56 -7.49 -22.97 -14.57
N GLU A 57 -6.76 -24.01 -14.17
CA GLU A 57 -6.32 -24.21 -12.79
C GLU A 57 -5.25 -23.18 -12.39
N LEU A 58 -4.32 -22.85 -13.28
CA LEU A 58 -3.35 -21.76 -13.05
C LEU A 58 -4.04 -20.40 -12.86
N MET A 59 -5.02 -20.07 -13.71
CA MET A 59 -5.77 -18.81 -13.56
C MET A 59 -6.62 -18.75 -12.29
N LYS A 60 -7.19 -19.88 -11.84
CA LYS A 60 -7.92 -19.93 -10.55
C LYS A 60 -7.01 -19.70 -9.36
N VAL A 61 -5.78 -20.21 -9.43
CA VAL A 61 -4.76 -20.00 -8.40
C VAL A 61 -4.35 -18.55 -8.32
N ASP A 62 -4.09 -17.93 -9.46
CA ASP A 62 -3.67 -16.53 -9.57
C ASP A 62 -4.77 -15.60 -9.02
N ASN A 63 -6.02 -15.78 -9.47
CA ASN A 63 -7.17 -15.04 -8.96
C ASN A 63 -7.38 -15.18 -7.45
N LYS A 64 -7.17 -16.38 -6.90
CA LYS A 64 -7.30 -16.63 -5.46
C LYS A 64 -6.17 -15.95 -4.69
N PHE A 65 -4.94 -16.01 -5.19
CA PHE A 65 -3.80 -15.32 -4.60
C PHE A 65 -4.05 -13.81 -4.52
N TYR A 66 -4.44 -13.18 -5.63
CA TYR A 66 -4.78 -11.74 -5.63
C TYR A 66 -5.95 -11.42 -4.71
N SER A 67 -6.98 -12.28 -4.65
CA SER A 67 -8.11 -12.07 -3.74
C SER A 67 -7.73 -12.20 -2.27
N ASP A 68 -6.88 -13.16 -1.89
CA ASP A 68 -6.39 -13.34 -0.53
C ASP A 68 -5.50 -12.14 -0.12
N MET A 69 -4.66 -11.65 -1.04
CA MET A 69 -3.87 -10.44 -0.85
C MET A 69 -4.74 -9.19 -0.70
N GLY A 70 -5.74 -9.00 -1.56
CA GLY A 70 -6.66 -7.87 -1.50
C GLY A 70 -7.40 -7.78 -0.17
N ARG A 71 -7.93 -8.91 0.32
CA ARG A 71 -8.57 -8.98 1.65
C ARG A 71 -7.59 -8.69 2.78
N ALA A 72 -6.34 -9.13 2.66
CA ALA A 72 -5.33 -8.83 3.66
C ALA A 72 -5.03 -7.32 3.72
N PHE A 73 -4.88 -6.65 2.58
CA PHE A 73 -4.72 -5.20 2.54
C PHE A 73 -5.94 -4.46 3.12
N GLU A 74 -7.16 -4.88 2.74
CA GLU A 74 -8.39 -4.33 3.28
C GLU A 74 -8.46 -4.46 4.81
N SER A 75 -8.05 -5.61 5.36
CA SER A 75 -8.00 -5.83 6.81
C SER A 75 -6.99 -4.94 7.55
N GLN A 76 -5.98 -4.41 6.86
CA GLN A 76 -5.00 -3.49 7.44
C GLN A 76 -5.30 -2.02 7.10
N TYR A 77 -6.29 -1.75 6.24
CA TYR A 77 -6.55 -0.41 5.69
C TYR A 77 -6.76 0.63 6.79
N ASP A 78 -7.65 0.36 7.76
CA ASP A 78 -7.93 1.28 8.86
C ASP A 78 -6.70 1.56 9.73
N LYS A 79 -5.82 0.56 9.93
CA LYS A 79 -4.58 0.74 10.69
C LYS A 79 -3.57 1.58 9.93
N ILE A 80 -3.43 1.33 8.62
CA ILE A 80 -2.56 2.11 7.73
C ILE A 80 -3.02 3.57 7.74
N LEU A 81 -4.31 3.83 7.54
CA LEU A 81 -4.86 5.18 7.59
C LEU A 81 -4.72 5.85 8.96
N SER A 82 -4.98 5.12 10.04
CA SER A 82 -4.82 5.65 11.40
C SER A 82 -3.37 6.06 11.65
N GLN A 83 -2.41 5.23 11.21
CA GLN A 83 -1.00 5.54 11.30
C GLN A 83 -0.65 6.77 10.46
N ILE A 84 -1.07 6.83 9.20
CA ILE A 84 -0.91 7.99 8.32
C ILE A 84 -1.40 9.27 9.01
N TYR A 85 -2.57 9.21 9.65
CA TYR A 85 -3.17 10.35 10.33
C TYR A 85 -2.33 10.89 11.49
N THR A 86 -1.59 10.02 12.21
CA THR A 86 -0.68 10.47 13.28
C THR A 86 0.46 11.35 12.80
N TYR A 87 0.78 11.31 11.49
CA TYR A 87 1.84 12.12 10.90
C TYR A 87 1.35 13.45 10.32
N LEU A 88 0.03 13.68 10.28
CA LEU A 88 -0.60 14.92 9.81
C LEU A 88 -0.83 15.88 10.99
N ASP A 89 0.25 16.50 11.48
CA ASP A 89 0.16 17.52 12.54
C ASP A 89 -0.43 18.83 11.96
N PRO A 90 -1.56 19.33 12.48
CA PRO A 90 -2.14 20.59 12.03
C PRO A 90 -1.18 21.79 12.08
N ARG A 91 -0.25 21.83 13.04
CA ARG A 91 0.74 22.90 13.18
C ARG A 91 1.77 22.84 12.05
N GLU A 92 2.22 21.64 11.71
CA GLU A 92 3.12 21.40 10.58
C GLU A 92 2.43 21.81 9.28
N MET A 93 1.15 21.44 9.10
CA MET A 93 0.38 21.79 7.91
C MET A 93 0.14 23.30 7.76
N GLU A 94 -0.04 24.04 8.86
CA GLU A 94 -0.14 25.51 8.78
C GLU A 94 1.18 26.16 8.33
N ILE A 95 2.32 25.63 8.76
CA ILE A 95 3.64 26.09 8.29
C ILE A 95 3.78 25.82 6.78
N VAL A 96 3.46 24.62 6.32
CA VAL A 96 3.51 24.23 4.90
C VAL A 96 2.60 25.15 4.06
N LYS A 97 1.40 25.45 4.55
CA LYS A 97 0.47 26.38 3.90
C LYS A 97 1.06 27.79 3.77
N ASN A 98 1.68 28.32 4.83
CA ASN A 98 2.30 29.65 4.79
C ASN A 98 3.46 29.68 3.78
N GLN A 99 4.29 28.64 3.74
CA GLN A 99 5.36 28.50 2.74
C GLN A 99 4.81 28.44 1.31
N ALA A 100 3.70 27.72 1.09
CA ALA A 100 3.04 27.64 -0.21
C ALA A 100 2.51 29.01 -0.67
N MET A 101 1.91 29.79 0.23
CA MET A 101 1.45 31.15 -0.06
C MET A 101 2.61 32.08 -0.41
N GLU A 102 3.72 32.02 0.34
CA GLU A 102 4.92 32.79 0.05
C GLU A 102 5.51 32.41 -1.32
N LEU A 103 5.62 31.12 -1.63
CA LEU A 103 6.10 30.65 -2.92
C LEU A 103 5.26 31.19 -4.08
N ARG A 104 3.93 31.08 -3.95
CA ARG A 104 2.99 31.59 -4.94
C ARG A 104 3.13 33.10 -5.14
N SER A 105 3.30 33.86 -4.06
CA SER A 105 3.50 35.32 -4.12
C SER A 105 4.76 35.75 -4.87
N ARG A 106 5.76 34.86 -5.02
CA ARG A 106 7.03 35.15 -5.68
C ARG A 106 7.07 34.69 -7.14
N LYS A 107 6.30 33.66 -7.48
CA LYS A 107 6.41 32.95 -8.78
C LYS A 107 5.22 33.20 -9.72
N VAL A 108 4.05 33.52 -9.18
CA VAL A 108 2.82 33.67 -9.95
C VAL A 108 2.36 35.12 -10.03
N PHE A 109 2.63 35.89 -8.97
CA PHE A 109 2.35 37.32 -8.87
C PHE A 109 3.66 38.10 -8.92
#